data_AF-A0A656QRL9-F1
#
_entry.id   AF-A0A656QRL9-F1
#
_cell.length_a   1.000
_cell.length_b   1.000
_cell.length_c   1.000
_cell.angle_alpha   90.00
_cell.angle_beta   90.00
_cell.angle_gamma   90.00
#
_symmetry.space_group_name_H-M   'P 1'
#
loop_
_entity.id
_entity.type
_entity.pdbx_description
1 polymer ?
#
loop_
_entity_poly.entity_id
_entity_poly.type
_entity_poly.pdbx_seq_one_letter_code
_entity_poly.pdbx_strand_id
1 'polypeptide(L)'
;MKDASSRIDSLTSMRFFAAAMIVALHGLDRGLSIGWTSHLALAQGVSFFFVLSGFVLTYNHPVLPDRRSVLQFYVARIARIWPCHIAATILLLLLIRNVSYYGLPEHFRAWITTAYVLLVHAWVPYQPLVTAYNTVSWSISTEFFFYLCFPFLLLGIARNWKWKLPVLALLTASFWIAASWLFKVPGFEVNADFLAYINPLPRVIEFFLGMLTAVAYRRHAPAWRTRTSFTRDTLVEVTALVMVIASLLISHRLEKYVSATAPLWGLVLGTTGLGLVTFPLFIGAFAFSRGFATRVLNWRVLVFLGEISFALYLTHPVFLLYRQVAPGLFDAMPRGEVTAIYWASGLFLAALLHWFVEKPALRLLKPRPPGRVSQPPTTTSRSTYPRDVAGLAAFGLVLYVLVTIQPSVRSAPEHGAIAEILFSGPATFATGDQLAEVYIDGGTRASPQRLRFVWTSTATHRLDHSVAVHLLDSRGVMVGQRDFVMETGARTAHTGDAWMNTLPLEPGELARVAHVAVALYDRHGLAPISCNGCATDWNASRLLISAVPANIAMTRVTVRQ
;
A
#
# COMPACT_ATOMS: atom_id res chain seq x y z
N MET A 1 39.11 10.92 -18.98
CA MET A 1 38.60 9.65 -18.43
C MET A 1 37.15 9.84 -18.01
N LYS A 2 36.27 8.87 -18.33
CA LYS A 2 34.80 8.96 -18.11
C LYS A 2 34.46 8.90 -16.61
N ASP A 3 34.31 10.05 -15.95
CA ASP A 3 33.58 10.15 -14.67
C ASP A 3 32.07 10.32 -14.95
N ALA A 4 31.47 9.26 -15.48
CA ALA A 4 30.04 9.05 -15.33
C ALA A 4 29.88 8.18 -14.08
N SER A 5 29.20 8.69 -13.05
CA SER A 5 28.88 7.98 -11.81
C SER A 5 28.62 6.48 -12.07
N SER A 6 29.55 5.60 -11.67
CA SER A 6 29.45 4.18 -11.99
C SER A 6 28.33 3.54 -11.18
N ARG A 7 27.17 3.34 -11.80
CA ARG A 7 26.07 2.57 -11.23
C ARG A 7 26.58 1.20 -10.77
N ILE A 8 26.14 0.76 -9.59
CA ILE A 8 26.38 -0.60 -9.11
C ILE A 8 25.17 -1.45 -9.51
N ASP A 9 25.32 -2.21 -10.60
CA ASP A 9 24.22 -2.95 -11.22
C ASP A 9 23.62 -4.01 -10.28
N SER A 10 24.46 -4.70 -9.50
CA SER A 10 24.00 -5.68 -8.51
C SER A 10 23.03 -5.10 -7.49
N LEU A 11 23.33 -3.91 -6.96
CA LEU A 11 22.44 -3.19 -6.05
C LEU A 11 21.17 -2.69 -6.74
N THR A 12 21.20 -2.46 -8.05
CA THR A 12 19.96 -2.16 -8.78
C THR A 12 19.07 -3.39 -8.85
N SER A 13 19.61 -4.54 -9.23
CA SER A 13 18.87 -5.80 -9.28
C SER A 13 18.25 -6.17 -7.92
N MET A 14 18.95 -5.87 -6.81
CA MET A 14 18.40 -6.08 -5.46
C MET A 14 17.12 -5.30 -5.18
N ARG A 15 16.92 -4.15 -5.83
CA ARG A 15 15.67 -3.37 -5.71
C ARG A 15 14.46 -4.16 -6.18
N PHE A 16 14.63 -5.07 -7.15
CA PHE A 16 13.56 -5.95 -7.59
C PHE A 16 13.14 -6.89 -6.47
N PHE A 17 14.07 -7.56 -5.80
CA PHE A 17 13.75 -8.49 -4.71
C PHE A 17 13.08 -7.79 -3.53
N ALA A 18 13.52 -6.57 -3.19
CA ALA A 18 12.85 -5.76 -2.17
C ALA A 18 11.42 -5.35 -2.56
N ALA A 19 11.20 -4.95 -3.82
CA ALA A 19 9.84 -4.71 -4.32
C ALA A 19 9.01 -6.00 -4.30
N ALA A 20 9.61 -7.12 -4.72
CA ALA A 20 8.96 -8.43 -4.78
C ALA A 20 8.51 -8.92 -3.39
N MET A 21 9.28 -8.64 -2.33
CA MET A 21 8.85 -8.89 -0.95
C MET A 21 7.54 -8.15 -0.63
N ILE A 22 7.41 -6.89 -1.05
CA ILE A 22 6.21 -6.09 -0.79
C ILE A 22 5.01 -6.54 -1.65
N VAL A 23 5.25 -6.90 -2.91
CA VAL A 23 4.23 -7.50 -3.79
C VAL A 23 3.71 -8.81 -3.18
N ALA A 24 4.62 -9.68 -2.73
CA ALA A 24 4.27 -10.93 -2.06
C ALA A 24 3.51 -10.68 -0.75
N LEU A 25 3.95 -9.70 0.08
CA LEU A 25 3.28 -9.33 1.32
C LEU A 25 1.81 -8.95 1.08
N HIS A 26 1.53 -8.04 0.15
CA HIS A 26 0.16 -7.62 -0.14
C HIS A 26 -0.67 -8.71 -0.84
N GLY A 27 0.00 -9.70 -1.43
CA GLY A 27 -0.61 -10.90 -1.99
C GLY A 27 -0.93 -11.99 -0.96
N LEU A 28 -0.27 -12.04 0.21
CA LEU A 28 -0.43 -13.10 1.23
C LEU A 28 -1.89 -13.23 1.69
N ASP A 29 -2.46 -12.14 2.23
CA ASP A 29 -3.83 -12.13 2.75
C ASP A 29 -4.90 -12.27 1.65
N ARG A 30 -4.49 -12.26 0.38
CA ARG A 30 -5.34 -12.39 -0.80
C ARG A 30 -5.18 -13.75 -1.50
N GLY A 31 -4.35 -14.65 -0.95
CA GLY A 31 -4.08 -15.97 -1.52
C GLY A 31 -3.28 -15.94 -2.82
N LEU A 32 -2.52 -14.86 -3.06
CA LEU A 32 -1.74 -14.61 -4.29
C LEU A 32 -0.23 -14.70 -4.07
N SER A 33 0.20 -15.27 -2.95
CA SER A 33 1.63 -15.43 -2.61
C SER A 33 2.01 -16.90 -2.47
N ILE A 34 3.31 -17.17 -2.54
CA ILE A 34 3.87 -18.52 -2.42
C ILE A 34 3.98 -18.88 -0.93
N GLY A 35 3.51 -20.06 -0.54
CA GLY A 35 3.31 -20.44 0.87
C GLY A 35 4.51 -20.22 1.79
N TRP A 36 5.74 -20.48 1.34
CA TRP A 36 6.95 -20.30 2.17
C TRP A 36 7.26 -18.84 2.51
N THR A 37 6.78 -17.88 1.70
CA THR A 37 7.02 -16.44 1.93
C THR A 37 6.28 -15.91 3.16
N SER A 38 5.22 -16.61 3.60
CA SER A 38 4.46 -16.28 4.82
C SER A 38 5.29 -16.38 6.11
N HIS A 39 6.46 -17.03 6.06
CA HIS A 39 7.37 -17.17 7.20
C HIS A 39 8.43 -16.07 7.30
N LEU A 40 8.41 -15.09 6.38
CA LEU A 40 9.39 -14.02 6.31
C LEU A 40 8.78 -12.68 6.70
N ALA A 41 9.58 -11.82 7.33
CA ALA A 41 9.22 -10.44 7.63
C ALA A 41 9.26 -9.57 6.36
N LEU A 42 8.37 -9.84 5.40
CA LEU A 42 8.39 -9.24 4.06
C LEU A 42 8.25 -7.71 4.07
N ALA A 43 7.61 -7.14 5.10
CA ALA A 43 7.47 -5.68 5.26
C ALA A 43 8.83 -4.97 5.36
N GLN A 44 9.88 -5.65 5.84
CA GLN A 44 11.25 -5.13 5.86
C GLN A 44 11.83 -4.86 4.46
N GLY A 45 11.15 -5.26 3.37
CA GLY A 45 11.50 -4.81 2.02
C GLY A 45 11.53 -3.28 1.90
N VAL A 46 10.68 -2.55 2.64
CA VAL A 46 10.70 -1.08 2.69
C VAL A 46 11.95 -0.56 3.41
N SER A 47 12.33 -1.17 4.54
CA SER A 47 13.59 -0.87 5.24
C SER A 47 14.80 -1.01 4.33
N PHE A 48 14.85 -2.07 3.52
CA PHE A 48 15.90 -2.26 2.53
C PHE A 48 15.98 -1.08 1.55
N PHE A 49 14.83 -0.60 1.04
CA PHE A 49 14.81 0.58 0.15
C PHE A 49 15.35 1.83 0.83
N PHE A 50 15.01 2.07 2.09
CA PHE A 50 15.46 3.24 2.83
C PHE A 50 16.98 3.22 3.07
N VAL A 51 17.53 2.08 3.50
CA VAL A 51 18.99 1.92 3.63
C VAL A 51 19.68 2.05 2.28
N LEU A 52 19.15 1.42 1.23
CA LEU A 52 19.73 1.50 -0.11
C LEU A 52 19.68 2.93 -0.66
N SER A 53 18.62 3.69 -0.38
CA SER A 53 18.49 5.09 -0.79
C SER A 53 19.60 5.95 -0.19
N GLY A 54 19.83 5.83 1.11
CA GLY A 54 20.93 6.52 1.79
C GLY A 54 22.30 6.18 1.19
N PHE A 55 22.53 4.89 0.92
CA PHE A 55 23.75 4.42 0.28
C PHE A 55 23.94 5.04 -1.12
N VAL A 56 22.94 4.88 -2.00
CA VAL A 56 23.03 5.30 -3.41
C VAL A 56 23.15 6.82 -3.51
N LEU A 57 22.47 7.58 -2.66
CA LEU A 57 22.57 9.04 -2.65
C LEU A 57 23.93 9.52 -2.17
N THR A 58 24.45 9.01 -1.05
CA THR A 58 25.79 9.39 -0.56
C THR A 58 26.90 8.92 -1.51
N TYR A 59 26.70 7.78 -2.18
CA TYR A 59 27.63 7.28 -3.19
C TYR A 59 27.73 8.21 -4.42
N ASN A 60 26.58 8.66 -4.94
CA ASN A 60 26.53 9.51 -6.15
C ASN A 60 26.71 11.01 -5.86
N HIS A 61 26.36 11.45 -4.65
CA HIS A 61 26.46 12.84 -4.19
C HIS A 61 27.27 12.90 -2.90
N PRO A 62 28.59 12.62 -2.96
CA PRO A 62 29.43 12.56 -1.77
C PRO A 62 29.64 13.91 -1.09
N VAL A 63 29.48 15.01 -1.84
CA VAL A 63 29.60 16.40 -1.38
C VAL A 63 28.57 17.22 -2.14
N LEU A 64 27.96 18.19 -1.46
CA LEU A 64 27.12 19.23 -2.05
C LEU A 64 27.76 20.59 -1.70
N PRO A 65 28.66 21.12 -2.55
CA PRO A 65 29.55 22.22 -2.17
C PRO A 65 28.84 23.58 -2.06
N ASP A 66 27.76 23.78 -2.81
CA ASP A 66 27.09 25.07 -2.94
C ASP A 66 25.56 24.93 -3.05
N ARG A 67 24.85 26.07 -2.92
CA ARG A 67 23.37 26.11 -2.98
C ARG A 67 22.81 25.59 -4.30
N ARG A 68 23.49 25.80 -5.43
CA ARG A 68 23.05 25.33 -6.74
C ARG A 68 23.12 23.80 -6.82
N SER A 69 24.15 23.18 -6.26
CA SER A 69 24.27 21.72 -6.17
C SER A 69 23.13 21.10 -5.34
N VAL A 70 22.73 21.75 -4.25
CA VAL A 70 21.58 21.33 -3.42
C VAL A 70 20.26 21.44 -4.18
N LEU A 71 20.04 22.55 -4.89
CA LEU A 71 18.83 22.73 -5.70
C LEU A 71 18.75 21.69 -6.84
N GLN A 72 19.87 21.45 -7.53
CA GLN A 72 19.94 20.42 -8.58
C GLN A 72 19.67 19.02 -8.02
N PHE A 73 20.14 18.73 -6.81
CA PHE A 73 19.83 17.49 -6.11
C PHE A 73 18.32 17.36 -5.88
N TYR A 74 17.65 18.38 -5.33
CA TYR A 74 16.21 18.34 -5.09
C TYR A 74 15.40 18.19 -6.38
N VAL A 75 15.73 18.94 -7.43
CA VAL A 75 15.07 18.80 -8.74
C VAL A 75 15.22 17.38 -9.28
N ALA A 76 16.43 16.80 -9.22
CA ALA A 76 16.66 15.43 -9.68
C ALA A 76 15.90 14.38 -8.83
N ARG A 77 15.66 14.65 -7.54
CA ARG A 77 14.88 13.78 -6.67
C ARG A 77 13.38 13.88 -6.94
N ILE A 78 12.84 15.10 -7.08
CA ILE A 78 11.44 15.33 -7.44
C ILE A 78 11.13 14.68 -8.80
N ALA A 79 12.00 14.89 -9.79
CA ALA A 79 11.89 14.27 -11.11
C ALA A 79 11.90 12.74 -11.08
N ARG A 80 12.52 12.14 -10.05
CA ARG A 80 12.60 10.69 -9.89
C ARG A 80 11.31 10.11 -9.32
N ILE A 81 10.70 10.74 -8.33
CA ILE A 81 9.60 10.13 -7.57
C ILE A 81 8.22 10.67 -7.94
N TRP A 82 8.09 11.99 -8.15
CA TRP A 82 6.79 12.66 -8.23
C TRP A 82 5.99 12.30 -9.49
N PRO A 83 6.58 12.25 -10.71
CA PRO A 83 5.83 11.91 -11.92
C PRO A 83 5.20 10.52 -11.86
N CYS A 84 5.94 9.52 -11.39
CA CYS A 84 5.43 8.16 -11.28
C CYS A 84 4.39 8.04 -10.18
N HIS A 85 4.58 8.73 -9.04
CA HIS A 85 3.60 8.80 -7.95
C HIS A 85 2.23 9.28 -8.47
N ILE A 86 2.22 10.42 -9.18
CA ILE A 86 0.98 10.99 -9.74
C ILE A 86 0.41 10.09 -10.84
N ALA A 87 1.23 9.61 -11.77
CA ALA A 87 0.75 8.77 -12.85
C ALA A 87 0.18 7.42 -12.38
N ALA A 88 0.81 6.76 -11.39
CA ALA A 88 0.27 5.55 -10.77
C ALA A 88 -1.04 5.84 -10.03
N THR A 89 -1.16 7.01 -9.40
CA THR A 89 -2.42 7.43 -8.75
C THR A 89 -3.52 7.69 -9.77
N ILE A 90 -3.22 8.37 -10.87
CA ILE A 90 -4.18 8.60 -11.96
C ILE A 90 -4.62 7.26 -12.55
N LEU A 91 -3.67 6.34 -12.81
CA LEU A 91 -3.98 4.98 -13.25
C LEU A 91 -4.95 4.31 -12.28
N LEU A 92 -4.69 4.38 -10.98
CA LEU A 92 -5.56 3.82 -9.95
C LEU A 92 -6.98 4.40 -10.01
N LEU A 93 -7.10 5.73 -10.08
CA LEU A 93 -8.38 6.45 -10.13
C LEU A 93 -9.16 6.21 -11.43
N LEU A 94 -8.46 5.99 -12.55
CA LEU A 94 -9.08 5.66 -13.83
C LEU A 94 -9.64 4.23 -13.82
N LEU A 95 -8.92 3.29 -13.22
CA LEU A 95 -9.31 1.88 -13.18
C LEU A 95 -10.34 1.57 -12.11
N ILE A 96 -10.41 2.39 -11.06
CA ILE A 96 -11.32 2.21 -9.94
C ILE A 96 -12.14 3.50 -9.85
N ARG A 97 -13.21 3.55 -10.65
CA ARG A 97 -13.97 4.78 -10.88
C ARG A 97 -14.87 5.19 -9.71
N ASN A 98 -14.96 4.32 -8.70
CA ASN A 98 -15.71 4.51 -7.46
C ASN A 98 -14.79 4.36 -6.23
N VAL A 99 -13.55 4.90 -6.28
CA VAL A 99 -12.83 5.34 -5.06
C VAL A 99 -13.58 6.57 -4.50
N SER A 100 -14.86 6.41 -4.24
CA SER A 100 -15.64 7.30 -3.42
C SER A 100 -15.15 7.06 -2.00
N TYR A 101 -13.93 7.57 -1.75
CA TYR A 101 -13.50 8.21 -0.52
C TYR A 101 -13.84 7.41 0.74
N TYR A 102 -12.86 6.72 1.32
CA TYR A 102 -12.81 6.05 2.65
C TYR A 102 -13.54 6.78 3.82
N GLY A 103 -14.81 7.13 3.67
CA GLY A 103 -15.55 8.05 4.54
C GLY A 103 -14.91 9.43 4.74
N LEU A 104 -14.09 9.98 3.82
CA LEU A 104 -13.41 11.25 4.15
C LEU A 104 -14.41 12.40 4.23
N PRO A 105 -14.41 13.14 5.36
CA PRO A 105 -15.32 14.26 5.50
C PRO A 105 -15.09 15.28 4.39
N GLU A 106 -16.18 15.78 3.80
CA GLU A 106 -16.13 16.67 2.64
C GLU A 106 -15.18 17.86 2.84
N HIS A 107 -15.15 18.41 4.05
CA HIS A 107 -14.32 19.55 4.43
C HIS A 107 -12.82 19.25 4.53
N PHE A 108 -12.39 17.99 4.64
CA PHE A 108 -10.97 17.59 4.70
C PHE A 108 -10.39 17.16 3.35
N ARG A 109 -11.21 16.95 2.31
CA ARG A 109 -10.78 16.38 1.02
C ARG A 109 -9.67 17.18 0.34
N ALA A 110 -9.78 18.51 0.33
CA ALA A 110 -8.77 19.38 -0.28
C ALA A 110 -7.43 19.31 0.45
N TRP A 111 -7.46 19.29 1.78
CA TRP A 111 -6.26 19.18 2.61
C TRP A 111 -5.56 17.82 2.41
N ILE A 112 -6.32 16.71 2.42
CA ILE A 112 -5.77 15.37 2.18
C ILE A 112 -5.11 15.27 0.80
N THR A 113 -5.81 15.77 -0.23
CA THR A 113 -5.30 15.78 -1.61
C THR A 113 -4.04 16.61 -1.74
N THR A 114 -4.01 17.77 -1.09
CA THR A 114 -2.83 18.65 -1.07
C THR A 114 -1.64 17.94 -0.43
N ALA A 115 -1.83 17.35 0.76
CA ALA A 115 -0.78 16.60 1.44
C ALA A 115 -0.28 15.39 0.61
N TYR A 116 -1.18 14.73 -0.11
CA TYR A 116 -0.86 13.62 -1.00
C TYR A 116 -0.01 14.05 -2.20
N VAL A 117 -0.42 15.12 -2.89
CA VAL A 117 0.29 15.69 -4.05
C VAL A 117 1.65 16.25 -3.66
N LEU A 118 1.76 16.84 -2.47
CA LEU A 118 3.01 17.36 -1.92
C LEU A 118 3.91 16.27 -1.29
N LEU A 119 3.50 15.00 -1.31
CA LEU A 119 4.25 13.88 -0.70
C LEU A 119 4.53 14.07 0.80
N VAL A 120 3.62 14.71 1.54
CA VAL A 120 3.72 14.91 3.01
C VAL A 120 2.66 14.12 3.80
N HIS A 121 1.85 13.32 3.10
CA HIS A 121 0.75 12.56 3.69
C HIS A 121 1.17 11.49 4.71
N ALA A 122 2.42 10.99 4.68
CA ALA A 122 2.94 10.06 5.69
C ALA A 122 3.48 10.74 6.95
N TRP A 123 3.63 12.06 6.95
CA TRP A 123 4.30 12.80 8.02
C TRP A 123 3.39 13.03 9.22
N VAL A 124 2.09 12.99 8.98
CA VAL A 124 1.06 13.07 10.02
C VAL A 124 0.47 11.66 10.18
N PRO A 125 0.50 11.08 11.38
CA PRO A 125 0.00 9.73 11.66
C PRO A 125 -1.54 9.69 11.69
N TYR A 126 -2.18 10.13 10.61
CA TYR A 126 -3.62 10.20 10.44
C TYR A 126 -4.04 9.31 9.28
N GLN A 127 -4.86 8.31 9.57
CA GLN A 127 -5.15 7.23 8.62
C GLN A 127 -5.75 7.69 7.29
N PRO A 128 -6.72 8.62 7.28
CA PRO A 128 -7.21 9.26 6.07
C PRO A 128 -6.14 9.82 5.14
N LEU A 129 -5.10 10.46 5.67
CA LEU A 129 -4.04 11.04 4.83
C LEU A 129 -3.27 9.96 4.07
N VAL A 130 -2.95 8.87 4.75
CA VAL A 130 -2.08 7.81 4.24
C VAL A 130 -2.83 6.89 3.27
N THR A 131 -4.13 6.66 3.50
CA THR A 131 -4.89 5.63 2.79
C THR A 131 -5.79 6.16 1.68
N ALA A 132 -6.02 7.48 1.59
CA ALA A 132 -6.99 8.09 0.66
C ALA A 132 -6.86 7.69 -0.81
N TYR A 133 -5.64 7.46 -1.28
CA TYR A 133 -5.33 7.24 -2.69
C TYR A 133 -4.54 5.93 -2.85
N ASN A 134 -3.28 6.00 -3.29
CA ASN A 134 -2.44 4.83 -3.37
C ASN A 134 -1.85 4.51 -1.99
N THR A 135 -2.44 3.54 -1.30
CA THR A 135 -2.07 3.24 0.10
C THR A 135 -0.59 2.90 0.28
N VAL A 136 0.12 2.41 -0.74
CA VAL A 136 1.56 2.10 -0.62
C VAL A 136 2.46 3.32 -0.84
N SER A 137 1.95 4.47 -1.27
CA SER A 137 2.76 5.66 -1.55
C SER A 137 3.33 6.33 -0.30
N TRP A 138 2.89 5.94 0.89
CA TRP A 138 3.40 6.50 2.15
C TRP A 138 4.93 6.36 2.26
N SER A 139 5.50 5.27 1.74
CA SER A 139 6.95 5.06 1.78
C SER A 139 7.69 6.05 0.89
N ILE A 140 7.05 6.52 -0.18
CA ILE A 140 7.58 7.55 -1.08
C ILE A 140 7.49 8.93 -0.44
N SER A 141 6.42 9.20 0.33
CA SER A 141 6.32 10.39 1.17
C SER A 141 7.41 10.41 2.25
N THR A 142 7.70 9.26 2.84
CA THR A 142 8.82 9.10 3.80
C THR A 142 10.17 9.25 3.12
N GLU A 143 10.37 8.71 1.92
CA GLU A 143 11.61 8.88 1.17
C GLU A 143 11.82 10.33 0.70
N PHE A 144 10.74 11.06 0.37
CA PHE A 144 10.82 12.49 0.10
C PHE A 144 11.33 13.29 1.32
N PHE A 145 10.88 12.93 2.53
CA PHE A 145 11.43 13.51 3.76
C PHE A 145 12.94 13.25 3.89
N PHE A 146 13.41 12.03 3.61
CA PHE A 146 14.85 11.74 3.63
C PHE A 146 15.63 12.59 2.65
N TYR A 147 15.06 12.86 1.47
CA TYR A 147 15.70 13.74 0.50
C TYR A 147 15.86 15.16 1.07
N LEU A 148 14.85 15.70 1.77
CA LEU A 148 14.95 17.00 2.45
C LEU A 148 16.00 16.99 3.56
N CYS A 149 16.13 15.91 4.32
CA CYS A 149 17.14 15.77 5.36
C CYS A 149 18.56 15.54 4.81
N PHE A 150 18.69 15.00 3.60
CA PHE A 150 19.96 14.50 3.07
C PHE A 150 21.10 15.53 3.09
N PRO A 151 20.95 16.78 2.60
CA PRO A 151 22.03 17.75 2.67
C PRO A 151 22.54 17.98 4.10
N PHE A 152 21.63 18.12 5.07
CA PHE A 152 21.98 18.33 6.48
C PHE A 152 22.67 17.11 7.11
N LEU A 153 22.19 15.90 6.79
CA LEU A 153 22.82 14.66 7.25
C LEU A 153 24.21 14.46 6.62
N LEU A 154 24.40 14.87 5.36
CA LEU A 154 25.67 14.79 4.65
C LEU A 154 26.74 15.75 5.22
N LEU A 155 26.35 16.91 5.75
CA LEU A 155 27.30 17.90 6.30
C LEU A 155 28.22 17.30 7.36
N GLY A 156 29.52 17.25 7.05
CA GLY A 156 30.55 16.74 7.95
C GLY A 156 30.39 15.26 8.30
N ILE A 157 29.67 14.45 7.50
CA ILE A 157 29.31 13.07 7.85
C ILE A 157 30.52 12.21 8.26
N ALA A 158 31.69 12.39 7.62
CA ALA A 158 32.89 11.63 7.93
C ALA A 158 33.40 11.80 9.37
N ARG A 159 33.14 12.96 10.00
CA ARG A 159 33.56 13.27 11.38
C ARG A 159 32.38 13.22 12.36
N ASN A 160 31.23 13.75 11.93
CA ASN A 160 30.08 14.03 12.79
C ASN A 160 29.12 12.86 12.95
N TRP A 161 29.29 11.77 12.20
CA TRP A 161 28.40 10.60 12.30
C TRP A 161 28.33 10.01 13.71
N LYS A 162 29.42 10.12 14.50
CA LYS A 162 29.50 9.57 15.86
C LYS A 162 28.48 10.18 16.83
N TRP A 163 28.07 11.43 16.62
CA TRP A 163 27.00 12.04 17.42
C TRP A 163 25.66 12.02 16.68
N LYS A 164 25.66 12.13 15.34
CA LYS A 164 24.42 12.05 14.56
C LYS A 164 23.73 10.70 14.75
N LEU A 165 24.48 9.60 14.73
CA LEU A 165 23.93 8.25 14.88
C LEU A 165 23.19 8.05 16.22
N PRO A 166 23.78 8.30 17.41
CA PRO A 166 23.04 8.16 18.66
C PRO A 166 21.87 9.14 18.77
N VAL A 167 21.97 10.36 18.24
CA VAL A 167 20.83 11.31 18.21
C VAL A 167 19.67 10.76 17.39
N LEU A 168 19.93 10.22 16.19
CA LEU A 168 18.89 9.61 15.37
C LEU A 168 18.35 8.31 15.98
N ALA A 169 19.18 7.56 16.69
CA ALA A 169 18.75 6.38 17.46
C ALA A 169 17.82 6.76 18.61
N LEU A 170 18.16 7.81 19.38
CA LEU A 170 17.31 8.33 20.44
C LEU A 170 16.00 8.90 19.89
N LEU A 171 16.03 9.60 18.76
CA LEU A 171 14.82 10.06 18.07
C LEU A 171 13.94 8.88 17.64
N THR A 172 14.53 7.83 17.07
CA THR A 172 13.78 6.64 16.66
C THR A 172 13.15 5.95 17.86
N ALA A 173 13.92 5.76 18.93
CA ALA A 173 13.45 5.15 20.16
C ALA A 173 12.34 5.99 20.83
N SER A 174 12.45 7.33 20.83
CA SER A 174 11.43 8.19 21.43
C SER A 174 10.10 8.09 20.69
N PHE A 175 10.11 7.98 19.36
CA PHE A 175 8.89 7.76 18.56
C PHE A 175 8.26 6.39 18.81
N TRP A 176 9.05 5.32 18.88
CA TRP A 176 8.55 3.98 19.20
C TRP A 176 7.97 3.91 20.63
N ILE A 177 8.64 4.54 21.59
CA ILE A 177 8.14 4.65 22.96
C ILE A 177 6.85 5.47 22.97
N ALA A 178 6.83 6.66 22.37
CA ALA A 178 5.64 7.51 22.32
C ALA A 178 4.43 6.80 21.68
N ALA A 179 4.63 6.11 20.56
CA ALA A 179 3.59 5.29 19.93
C ALA A 179 3.07 4.20 20.88
N SER A 180 3.96 3.57 21.66
CA SER A 180 3.60 2.54 22.66
C SER A 180 2.69 3.07 23.77
N TRP A 181 2.78 4.36 24.09
CA TRP A 181 1.87 5.01 25.05
C TRP A 181 0.55 5.42 24.40
N LEU A 182 0.56 5.88 23.15
CA LEU A 182 -0.64 6.32 22.43
C LEU A 182 -1.65 5.19 22.17
N PHE A 183 -1.18 3.95 21.99
CA PHE A 183 -2.04 2.78 21.80
C PHE A 183 -3.05 2.56 22.93
N LYS A 184 -2.84 3.16 24.11
CA LYS A 184 -3.66 2.98 25.30
C LYS A 184 -4.70 4.09 25.52
N VAL A 185 -4.83 5.07 24.61
CA VAL A 185 -5.69 6.24 24.82
C VAL A 185 -6.97 6.15 23.98
N PRO A 186 -8.15 5.89 24.58
CA PRO A 186 -9.43 5.92 23.87
C PRO A 186 -9.76 7.33 23.37
N GLY A 187 -10.24 7.46 22.13
CA GLY A 187 -10.69 8.72 21.54
C GLY A 187 -9.61 9.58 20.87
N PHE A 188 -8.38 9.07 20.75
CA PHE A 188 -7.30 9.77 20.06
C PHE A 188 -7.25 9.35 18.58
N GLU A 189 -7.48 10.27 17.64
CA GLU A 189 -7.52 9.98 16.18
C GLU A 189 -6.15 9.65 15.56
N VAL A 190 -5.06 9.72 16.33
CA VAL A 190 -3.71 9.39 15.86
C VAL A 190 -3.49 7.89 15.89
N ASN A 191 -3.13 7.33 14.73
CA ASN A 191 -2.84 5.91 14.60
C ASN A 191 -1.40 5.62 15.08
N ALA A 192 -1.28 4.86 16.17
CA ALA A 192 0.02 4.54 16.79
C ALA A 192 0.95 3.73 15.87
N ASP A 193 0.39 2.82 15.07
CA ASP A 193 1.15 2.06 14.07
C ASP A 193 1.73 3.02 13.02
N PHE A 194 0.98 4.06 12.66
CA PHE A 194 1.40 5.02 11.65
C PHE A 194 2.50 5.92 12.21
N LEU A 195 2.45 6.25 13.50
CA LEU A 195 3.54 6.96 14.16
C LEU A 195 4.82 6.12 14.25
N ALA A 196 4.71 4.81 14.52
CA ALA A 196 5.88 3.93 14.71
C ALA A 196 6.52 3.45 13.40
N TYR A 197 5.70 3.19 12.37
CA TYR A 197 6.12 2.54 11.13
C TYR A 197 6.08 3.47 9.90
N ILE A 198 4.99 4.22 9.73
CA ILE A 198 4.74 5.01 8.51
C ILE A 198 5.49 6.35 8.54
N ASN A 199 5.52 6.99 9.71
CA ASN A 199 6.12 8.30 9.91
C ASN A 199 7.63 8.28 9.56
N PRO A 200 8.16 9.32 8.89
CA PRO A 200 9.56 9.34 8.48
C PRO A 200 10.56 9.47 9.64
N LEU A 201 10.17 10.06 10.77
CA LEU A 201 11.09 10.35 11.89
C LEU A 201 11.69 9.08 12.53
N PRO A 202 10.93 8.02 12.85
CA PRO A 202 11.53 6.75 13.30
C PRO A 202 12.26 5.96 12.22
N ARG A 203 12.17 6.38 10.94
CA ARG A 203 12.75 5.66 9.81
C ARG A 203 14.04 6.30 9.28
N VAL A 204 14.32 7.55 9.64
CA VAL A 204 15.50 8.31 9.17
C VAL A 204 16.83 7.64 9.53
N ILE A 205 16.88 6.86 10.61
CA ILE A 205 18.08 6.12 11.01
C ILE A 205 18.48 5.06 9.96
N GLU A 206 17.52 4.40 9.32
CA GLU A 206 17.79 3.39 8.29
C GLU A 206 18.47 4.05 7.08
N PHE A 207 17.92 5.17 6.64
CA PHE A 207 18.51 5.99 5.59
C PHE A 207 19.93 6.43 5.97
N PHE A 208 20.13 6.91 7.20
CA PHE A 208 21.44 7.34 7.67
C PHE A 208 22.47 6.19 7.73
N LEU A 209 22.07 4.99 8.15
CA LEU A 209 22.93 3.79 8.13
C LEU A 209 23.36 3.42 6.70
N GLY A 210 22.47 3.63 5.72
CA GLY A 210 22.82 3.59 4.31
C GLY A 210 23.92 4.59 3.93
N MET A 211 23.77 5.85 4.36
CA MET A 211 24.79 6.90 4.13
C MET A 211 26.14 6.51 4.76
N LEU A 212 26.14 5.97 5.98
CA LEU A 212 27.36 5.49 6.65
C LEU A 212 27.99 4.32 5.92
N THR A 213 27.19 3.40 5.38
CA THR A 213 27.66 2.29 4.55
C THR A 213 28.37 2.81 3.29
N ALA A 214 27.85 3.86 2.65
CA ALA A 214 28.50 4.49 1.51
C ALA A 214 29.81 5.22 1.89
N VAL A 215 29.85 5.89 3.05
CA VAL A 215 31.09 6.50 3.57
C VAL A 215 32.16 5.43 3.83
N ALA A 216 31.79 4.32 4.49
CA ALA A 216 32.67 3.19 4.72
C ALA A 216 33.13 2.57 3.40
N TYR A 217 32.22 2.40 2.43
CA TYR A 217 32.54 1.94 1.08
C TYR A 217 33.62 2.80 0.43
N ARG A 218 33.42 4.13 0.37
CA ARG A 218 34.38 5.03 -0.27
C ARG A 218 35.74 5.03 0.42
N ARG A 219 35.78 4.89 1.74
CA ARG A 219 37.02 4.85 2.52
C ARG A 219 37.80 3.54 2.32
N HIS A 220 37.10 2.41 2.25
CA HIS A 220 37.73 1.08 2.31
C HIS A 220 37.75 0.33 0.97
N ALA A 221 37.02 0.77 -0.06
CA ALA A 221 36.94 0.07 -1.34
C ALA A 221 38.29 -0.09 -2.05
N PRO A 222 39.21 0.89 -2.05
CA PRO A 222 40.53 0.69 -2.66
C PRO A 222 41.32 -0.45 -2.01
N ALA A 223 41.34 -0.50 -0.67
CA ALA A 223 42.03 -1.55 0.09
C ALA A 223 41.33 -2.92 -0.01
N TRP A 224 40.00 -2.92 -0.14
CA TRP A 224 39.26 -4.17 -0.37
C TRP A 224 39.60 -4.76 -1.73
N ARG A 225 39.58 -3.94 -2.80
CA ARG A 225 39.79 -4.36 -4.20
C ARG A 225 41.14 -5.04 -4.41
N THR A 226 42.19 -4.63 -3.71
CA THR A 226 43.53 -5.27 -3.81
C THR A 226 43.60 -6.64 -3.14
N ARG A 227 42.63 -7.00 -2.29
CA ARG A 227 42.57 -8.27 -1.55
C ARG A 227 41.39 -9.15 -2.00
N THR A 228 40.71 -8.79 -3.08
CA THR A 228 39.55 -9.56 -3.57
C THR A 228 39.99 -10.86 -4.22
N SER A 229 39.27 -11.93 -3.94
CA SER A 229 39.33 -13.18 -4.71
C SER A 229 37.91 -13.68 -4.92
N PHE A 230 37.67 -14.38 -6.02
CA PHE A 230 36.31 -14.84 -6.37
C PHE A 230 35.69 -15.69 -5.24
N THR A 231 36.47 -16.59 -4.63
CA THR A 231 36.02 -17.45 -3.52
C THR A 231 35.70 -16.64 -2.27
N ARG A 232 36.58 -15.70 -1.89
CA ARG A 232 36.37 -14.86 -0.70
C ARG A 232 35.14 -13.97 -0.86
N ASP A 233 34.99 -13.33 -2.01
CA ASP A 233 33.85 -12.47 -2.30
C ASP A 233 32.55 -13.28 -2.35
N THR A 234 32.57 -14.48 -2.92
CA THR A 234 31.41 -15.39 -2.92
C THR A 234 31.05 -15.82 -1.49
N LEU A 235 32.02 -16.12 -0.63
CA LEU A 235 31.77 -16.45 0.78
C LEU A 235 31.15 -15.28 1.54
N VAL A 236 31.65 -14.05 1.32
CA VAL A 236 31.08 -12.83 1.90
C VAL A 236 29.63 -12.63 1.43
N GLU A 237 29.36 -12.78 0.13
CA GLU A 237 28.02 -12.68 -0.45
C GLU A 237 27.05 -13.72 0.12
N VAL A 238 27.45 -14.99 0.20
CA VAL A 238 26.65 -16.07 0.76
C VAL A 238 26.39 -15.84 2.25
N THR A 239 27.40 -15.41 3.00
CA THR A 239 27.25 -15.10 4.44
C THR A 239 26.27 -13.96 4.63
N ALA A 240 26.37 -12.90 3.83
CA ALA A 240 25.44 -11.77 3.85
C ALA A 240 24.01 -12.21 3.51
N LEU A 241 23.84 -13.08 2.51
CA LEU A 241 22.52 -13.61 2.12
C LEU A 241 21.90 -14.47 3.23
N VAL A 242 22.67 -15.38 3.84
CA VAL A 242 22.22 -16.20 4.96
C VAL A 242 21.84 -15.33 6.15
N MET A 243 22.64 -14.31 6.48
CA MET A 243 22.33 -13.37 7.57
C MET A 243 21.02 -12.62 7.33
N VAL A 244 20.75 -12.16 6.11
CA VAL A 244 19.49 -11.48 5.78
C VAL A 244 18.30 -12.44 5.85
N ILE A 245 18.42 -13.65 5.28
CA ILE A 245 17.32 -14.63 5.34
C ILE A 245 17.03 -15.03 6.79
N ALA A 246 18.06 -15.31 7.59
CA ALA A 246 17.92 -15.62 9.01
C ALA A 246 17.29 -14.44 9.78
N SER A 247 17.73 -13.21 9.50
CA SER A 247 17.17 -11.98 10.06
C SER A 247 15.67 -11.84 9.78
N LEU A 248 15.23 -12.09 8.54
CA LEU A 248 13.81 -12.04 8.15
C LEU A 248 12.97 -13.13 8.83
N LEU A 249 13.51 -14.35 8.95
CA LEU A 249 12.86 -15.46 9.65
C LEU A 249 12.73 -15.18 11.15
N ILE A 250 13.82 -14.75 11.78
CA ILE A 250 13.85 -14.42 13.21
C ILE A 250 12.92 -13.24 13.50
N SER A 251 12.97 -12.19 12.69
CA SER A 251 12.09 -11.02 12.85
C SER A 251 10.62 -11.40 12.79
N HIS A 252 10.22 -12.25 11.83
CA HIS A 252 8.84 -12.73 11.73
C HIS A 252 8.41 -13.59 12.92
N ARG A 253 9.30 -14.47 13.41
CA ARG A 253 9.02 -15.27 14.61
C ARG A 253 8.85 -14.37 15.82
N LEU A 254 9.79 -13.44 16.03
CA LEU A 254 9.74 -12.51 17.15
C LEU A 254 8.53 -11.59 17.07
N GLU A 255 8.16 -11.08 15.89
CA GLU A 255 6.90 -10.36 15.67
C GLU A 255 5.72 -11.18 16.19
N LYS A 256 5.56 -12.44 15.76
CA LYS A 256 4.46 -13.30 16.19
C LYS A 256 4.43 -13.50 17.72
N TYR A 257 5.58 -13.72 18.35
CA TYR A 257 5.66 -13.94 19.80
C TYR A 257 5.45 -12.66 20.60
N VAL A 258 6.05 -11.55 20.19
CA VAL A 258 6.03 -10.27 20.90
C VAL A 258 4.70 -9.55 20.68
N SER A 259 4.08 -9.65 19.50
CA SER A 259 2.77 -9.03 19.23
C SER A 259 1.67 -9.49 20.18
N ALA A 260 1.80 -10.68 20.79
CA ALA A 260 0.84 -11.19 21.77
C ALA A 260 0.81 -10.39 23.08
N THR A 261 1.93 -9.76 23.47
CA THR A 261 2.04 -9.00 24.74
C THR A 261 2.36 -7.52 24.51
N ALA A 262 2.96 -7.19 23.38
CA ALA A 262 3.42 -5.86 23.01
C ALA A 262 3.25 -5.64 21.50
N PRO A 263 2.01 -5.42 21.01
CA PRO A 263 1.67 -5.34 19.58
C PRO A 263 2.58 -4.39 18.77
N LEU A 264 2.84 -3.19 19.29
CA LEU A 264 3.69 -2.21 18.61
C LEU A 264 5.15 -2.63 18.49
N TRP A 265 5.68 -3.32 19.49
CA TRP A 265 7.05 -3.85 19.42
C TRP A 265 7.13 -5.02 18.45
N GLY A 266 6.08 -5.84 18.39
CA GLY A 266 5.92 -6.86 17.35
C GLY A 266 5.88 -6.24 15.95
N LEU A 267 5.10 -5.18 15.74
CA LEU A 267 5.07 -4.41 14.49
C LEU A 267 6.45 -3.87 14.12
N VAL A 268 7.18 -3.25 15.06
CA VAL A 268 8.53 -2.73 14.82
C VAL A 268 9.48 -3.85 14.41
N LEU A 269 9.39 -5.04 15.03
CA LEU A 269 10.17 -6.22 14.65
C LEU A 269 9.83 -6.73 13.24
N GLY A 270 8.54 -6.81 12.91
CA GLY A 270 8.07 -7.25 11.59
C GLY A 270 8.41 -6.29 10.45
N THR A 271 8.49 -4.98 10.74
CA THR A 271 8.66 -3.93 9.72
C THR A 271 10.05 -3.32 9.62
N THR A 272 10.83 -3.33 10.71
CA THR A 272 12.19 -2.77 10.80
C THR A 272 13.15 -3.84 11.30
N GLY A 273 12.83 -4.38 12.48
CA GLY A 273 13.51 -5.49 13.16
C GLY A 273 15.02 -5.50 13.04
N LEU A 274 15.55 -6.69 12.74
CA LEU A 274 16.97 -6.91 12.52
C LEU A 274 17.46 -6.35 11.17
N GLY A 275 16.55 -5.88 10.30
CA GLY A 275 16.85 -5.18 9.06
C GLY A 275 17.70 -3.93 9.25
N LEU A 276 17.52 -3.23 10.39
CA LEU A 276 18.31 -2.05 10.75
C LEU A 276 19.82 -2.31 10.75
N VAL A 277 20.24 -3.51 11.15
CA VAL A 277 21.66 -3.91 11.18
C VAL A 277 22.05 -4.71 9.94
N THR A 278 21.18 -5.62 9.51
CA THR A 278 21.53 -6.59 8.45
C THR A 278 21.52 -5.99 7.05
N PHE A 279 20.64 -5.04 6.72
CA PHE A 279 20.63 -4.42 5.39
C PHE A 279 21.83 -3.53 5.10
N PRO A 280 22.33 -2.67 6.01
CA PRO A 280 23.57 -1.93 5.79
C PRO A 280 24.76 -2.86 5.50
N LEU A 281 24.88 -3.95 6.27
CA LEU A 281 25.93 -4.95 6.08
C LEU A 281 25.78 -5.68 4.73
N PHE A 282 24.57 -6.06 4.36
CA PHE A 282 24.27 -6.73 3.11
C PHE A 282 24.56 -5.83 1.90
N ILE A 283 24.09 -4.57 1.91
CA ILE A 283 24.37 -3.59 0.86
C ILE A 283 25.88 -3.33 0.76
N GLY A 284 26.57 -3.20 1.89
CA GLY A 284 28.02 -3.07 1.95
C GLY A 284 28.71 -4.27 1.29
N ALA A 285 28.37 -5.50 1.70
CA ALA A 285 28.93 -6.73 1.18
C ALA A 285 28.85 -6.80 -0.36
N PHE A 286 27.69 -6.51 -0.94
CA PHE A 286 27.50 -6.55 -2.39
C PHE A 286 28.04 -5.32 -3.14
N ALA A 287 28.27 -4.19 -2.46
CA ALA A 287 29.00 -3.07 -3.03
C ALA A 287 30.51 -3.37 -3.19
N PHE A 288 31.08 -4.11 -2.24
CA PHE A 288 32.51 -4.47 -2.22
C PHE A 288 32.84 -5.71 -3.05
N SER A 289 31.91 -6.67 -3.14
CA SER A 289 32.18 -8.01 -3.67
C SER A 289 32.02 -8.12 -5.19
N ARG A 290 32.71 -9.08 -5.78
CA ARG A 290 32.65 -9.46 -7.20
C ARG A 290 32.48 -10.98 -7.38
N GLY A 291 31.83 -11.61 -6.40
CA GLY A 291 31.61 -13.05 -6.34
C GLY A 291 30.51 -13.54 -7.28
N PHE A 292 30.11 -14.80 -7.09
CA PHE A 292 29.11 -15.45 -7.93
C PHE A 292 27.75 -14.74 -7.90
N ALA A 293 27.24 -14.40 -6.73
CA ALA A 293 25.92 -13.80 -6.60
C ALA A 293 25.90 -12.40 -7.24
N THR A 294 26.97 -11.62 -7.09
CA THR A 294 27.12 -10.34 -7.79
C THR A 294 27.11 -10.52 -9.31
N ARG A 295 27.77 -11.56 -9.86
CA ARG A 295 27.73 -11.84 -11.31
C ARG A 295 26.32 -12.17 -11.79
N VAL A 296 25.57 -12.99 -11.05
CA VAL A 296 24.17 -13.29 -11.36
C VAL A 296 23.33 -12.02 -11.32
N LEU A 297 23.46 -11.21 -10.26
CA LEU A 297 22.73 -9.96 -10.11
C LEU A 297 23.07 -8.93 -11.21
N ASN A 298 24.25 -8.99 -11.81
CA ASN A 298 24.61 -8.14 -12.96
C ASN A 298 23.97 -8.62 -14.28
N TRP A 299 23.19 -9.70 -14.28
CA TRP A 299 22.46 -10.14 -15.46
C TRP A 299 21.45 -9.07 -15.91
N ARG A 300 21.45 -8.75 -17.20
CA ARG A 300 20.69 -7.63 -17.77
C ARG A 300 19.20 -7.67 -17.45
N VAL A 301 18.61 -8.87 -17.37
CA VAL A 301 17.20 -9.04 -17.01
C VAL A 301 16.94 -8.62 -15.57
N LEU A 302 17.77 -9.06 -14.62
CA LEU A 302 17.63 -8.66 -13.21
C LEU A 302 17.88 -7.16 -13.02
N VAL A 303 18.84 -6.59 -13.76
CA VAL A 303 19.10 -5.15 -13.74
C VAL A 303 17.87 -4.39 -14.25
N PHE A 304 17.25 -4.85 -15.33
CA PHE A 304 16.01 -4.27 -15.86
C PHE A 304 14.85 -4.38 -14.87
N LEU A 305 14.66 -5.55 -14.24
CA LEU A 305 13.65 -5.72 -13.18
C LEU A 305 13.90 -4.75 -12.02
N GLY A 306 15.17 -4.50 -11.68
CA GLY A 306 15.58 -3.49 -10.71
C GLY A 306 15.32 -2.04 -11.15
N GLU A 307 15.38 -1.74 -12.45
CA GLU A 307 15.05 -0.41 -13.00
C GLU A 307 13.57 -0.10 -12.87
N ILE A 308 12.71 -1.08 -13.18
CA ILE A 308 11.25 -0.93 -13.13
C ILE A 308 10.69 -1.15 -11.71
N SER A 309 11.50 -1.56 -10.74
CA SER A 309 11.01 -1.97 -9.41
C SER A 309 10.29 -0.86 -8.65
N PHE A 310 10.66 0.40 -8.89
CA PHE A 310 9.98 1.57 -8.32
C PHE A 310 8.55 1.71 -8.87
N ALA A 311 8.40 1.52 -10.18
CA ALA A 311 7.09 1.51 -10.82
C ALA A 311 6.26 0.28 -10.41
N LEU A 312 6.89 -0.89 -10.26
CA LEU A 312 6.26 -2.11 -9.76
C LEU A 312 5.67 -1.89 -8.36
N TYR A 313 6.46 -1.29 -7.45
CA TYR A 313 6.02 -0.96 -6.11
C TYR A 313 4.78 -0.03 -6.08
N LEU A 314 4.68 0.90 -7.03
CA LEU A 314 3.53 1.81 -7.08
C LEU A 314 2.30 1.20 -7.75
N THR A 315 2.48 0.22 -8.64
CA THR A 315 1.42 -0.32 -9.50
C THR A 315 0.89 -1.67 -9.03
N HIS A 316 1.59 -2.40 -8.16
CA HIS A 316 1.08 -3.69 -7.66
C HIS A 316 -0.28 -3.61 -6.94
N PRO A 317 -0.67 -2.51 -6.26
CA PRO A 317 -2.01 -2.44 -5.66
C PRO A 317 -3.13 -2.41 -6.69
N VAL A 318 -2.84 -1.99 -7.93
CA VAL A 318 -3.85 -1.82 -9.00
C VAL A 318 -4.59 -3.14 -9.25
N PHE A 319 -3.87 -4.25 -9.42
CA PHE A 319 -4.51 -5.56 -9.63
C PHE A 319 -5.30 -6.00 -8.40
N LEU A 320 -4.76 -5.79 -7.19
CA LEU A 320 -5.43 -6.20 -5.96
C LEU A 320 -6.75 -5.47 -5.77
N LEU A 321 -6.76 -4.17 -6.04
CA LEU A 321 -7.95 -3.34 -5.95
C LEU A 321 -8.92 -3.63 -7.11
N TYR A 322 -8.41 -3.87 -8.32
CA TYR A 322 -9.24 -4.32 -9.45
C TYR A 322 -9.97 -5.62 -9.12
N ARG A 323 -9.28 -6.62 -8.56
CA ARG A 323 -9.90 -7.87 -8.10
C ARG A 323 -10.95 -7.65 -7.01
N GLN A 324 -10.73 -6.66 -6.14
CA GLN A 324 -11.68 -6.33 -5.06
C GLN A 324 -12.97 -5.71 -5.60
N VAL A 325 -12.90 -4.87 -6.64
CA VAL A 325 -14.08 -4.24 -7.26
C VAL A 325 -14.69 -5.05 -8.41
N ALA A 326 -14.03 -6.13 -8.83
CA ALA A 326 -14.47 -7.09 -9.84
C ALA A 326 -14.65 -8.52 -9.27
N PRO A 327 -15.43 -8.72 -8.18
CA PRO A 327 -15.67 -10.06 -7.66
C PRO A 327 -16.30 -10.95 -8.74
N GLY A 328 -15.91 -12.23 -8.82
CA GLY A 328 -16.38 -13.17 -9.85
C GLY A 328 -15.42 -13.41 -11.01
N LEU A 329 -14.67 -12.40 -11.47
CA LEU A 329 -13.88 -12.51 -12.72
C LEU A 329 -12.77 -13.56 -12.65
N PHE A 330 -12.21 -13.78 -11.46
CA PHE A 330 -11.07 -14.66 -11.23
C PHE A 330 -11.42 -15.90 -10.40
N ASP A 331 -12.68 -16.05 -9.97
CA ASP A 331 -13.06 -17.04 -8.95
C ASP A 331 -13.08 -18.47 -9.52
N ALA A 332 -13.39 -18.60 -10.81
CA ALA A 332 -13.29 -19.88 -11.53
C ALA A 332 -11.83 -20.28 -11.88
N MET A 333 -10.86 -19.39 -11.70
CA MET A 333 -9.46 -19.65 -12.06
C MET A 333 -8.69 -20.29 -10.90
N PRO A 334 -7.82 -21.27 -11.17
CA PRO A 334 -6.88 -21.78 -10.17
C PRO A 334 -6.03 -20.66 -9.56
N ARG A 335 -5.76 -20.74 -8.26
CA ARG A 335 -4.97 -19.72 -7.53
C ARG A 335 -3.61 -19.42 -8.16
N GLY A 336 -2.97 -20.43 -8.75
CA GLY A 336 -1.68 -20.28 -9.45
C GLY A 336 -1.79 -19.37 -10.68
N GLU A 337 -2.88 -19.45 -11.43
CA GLU A 337 -3.13 -18.62 -12.62
C GLU A 337 -3.40 -17.18 -12.21
N VAL A 338 -4.25 -16.95 -11.21
CA VAL A 338 -4.52 -15.60 -10.68
C VAL A 338 -3.24 -14.97 -10.13
N THR A 339 -2.39 -15.76 -9.48
CA THR A 339 -1.06 -15.32 -9.01
C THR A 339 -0.15 -14.96 -10.19
N ALA A 340 -0.12 -15.76 -11.25
CA ALA A 340 0.66 -15.46 -12.45
C ALA A 340 0.18 -14.16 -13.13
N ILE A 341 -1.14 -13.95 -13.22
CA ILE A 341 -1.75 -12.72 -13.75
C ILE A 341 -1.38 -11.52 -12.87
N TYR A 342 -1.43 -11.68 -11.54
CA TYR A 342 -1.04 -10.63 -10.60
C TYR A 342 0.39 -10.13 -10.87
N TRP A 343 1.36 -11.04 -10.93
CA TRP A 343 2.76 -10.68 -11.22
C TRP A 343 2.96 -10.16 -12.64
N ALA A 344 2.36 -10.80 -13.64
CA ALA A 344 2.48 -10.40 -15.04
C ALA A 344 1.92 -8.98 -15.27
N SER A 345 0.74 -8.69 -14.75
CA SER A 345 0.11 -7.37 -14.82
C SER A 345 0.93 -6.30 -14.11
N GLY A 346 1.47 -6.60 -12.92
CA GLY A 346 2.32 -5.68 -12.15
C GLY A 346 3.60 -5.33 -12.90
N LEU A 347 4.31 -6.34 -13.41
CA LEU A 347 5.54 -6.14 -14.21
C LEU A 347 5.26 -5.40 -15.52
N PHE A 348 4.13 -5.69 -16.16
CA PHE A 348 3.71 -5.02 -17.38
C PHE A 348 3.42 -3.54 -17.13
N LEU A 349 2.56 -3.21 -16.16
CA LEU A 349 2.26 -1.83 -15.78
C LEU A 349 3.52 -1.08 -15.32
N ALA A 350 4.40 -1.75 -14.58
CA ALA A 350 5.69 -1.19 -14.17
C ALA A 350 6.56 -0.81 -15.37
N ALA A 351 6.67 -1.68 -16.38
CA ALA A 351 7.45 -1.41 -17.59
C ALA A 351 6.87 -0.24 -18.38
N LEU A 352 5.53 -0.18 -18.53
CA LEU A 352 4.85 0.95 -19.19
C LEU A 352 5.13 2.27 -18.46
N LEU A 353 4.90 2.32 -17.15
CA LEU A 353 5.13 3.52 -16.36
C LEU A 353 6.59 3.95 -16.40
N HIS A 354 7.52 2.99 -16.37
CA HIS A 354 8.94 3.26 -16.47
C HIS A 354 9.35 3.89 -17.81
N TRP A 355 8.82 3.38 -18.93
CA TRP A 355 9.17 3.90 -20.26
C TRP A 355 8.45 5.19 -20.63
N PHE A 356 7.19 5.36 -20.25
CA PHE A 356 6.36 6.49 -20.68
C PHE A 356 6.27 7.63 -19.68
N VAL A 357 6.60 7.40 -18.40
CA VAL A 357 6.55 8.44 -17.37
C VAL A 357 7.91 8.67 -16.74
N GLU A 358 8.52 7.64 -16.18
CA GLU A 358 9.76 7.76 -15.41
C GLU A 358 10.94 8.26 -16.27
N LYS A 359 11.25 7.56 -17.37
CA LYS A 359 12.37 7.92 -18.26
C LYS A 359 12.19 9.29 -18.91
N PRO A 360 11.02 9.66 -19.46
CA PRO A 360 10.80 10.99 -20.02
C PRO A 360 10.96 12.10 -18.98
N ALA A 361 10.36 11.95 -17.79
CA ALA A 361 10.47 12.97 -16.75
C ALA A 361 11.92 13.16 -16.28
N LEU A 362 12.68 12.07 -16.13
CA LEU A 362 14.11 12.15 -15.82
C LEU A 362 14.93 12.81 -16.93
N ARG A 363 14.55 12.67 -18.21
CA ARG A 363 15.25 13.33 -19.32
C ARG A 363 14.95 14.83 -19.38
N LEU A 364 13.70 15.22 -19.10
CA LEU A 364 13.24 16.61 -19.19
C LEU A 364 13.69 17.45 -17.98
N LEU A 365 13.61 16.89 -16.78
CA LEU A 365 13.81 17.63 -15.53
C LEU A 365 15.25 17.56 -15.00
N LYS A 366 16.09 16.64 -15.50
CA LYS A 366 17.48 16.53 -15.01
C LYS A 366 18.32 17.71 -15.52
N PRO A 367 18.92 18.52 -14.62
CA PRO A 367 19.76 19.64 -15.02
C PRO A 367 20.93 19.16 -15.88
N ARG A 368 21.17 19.81 -17.02
CA ARG A 368 22.38 19.56 -17.80
C ARG A 368 23.59 20.07 -17.00
N PRO A 369 24.71 19.30 -16.94
CA PRO A 369 25.90 19.78 -16.26
C PRO A 369 26.38 21.10 -16.90
N PRO A 370 26.78 22.09 -16.10
CA PRO A 370 27.41 23.30 -16.64
C PRO A 370 28.75 22.90 -17.28
N GLY A 371 28.90 23.13 -18.59
CA GLY A 371 30.16 22.87 -19.31
C GLY A 371 30.05 22.10 -20.64
N ARG A 372 28.87 21.57 -21.02
CA ARG A 372 28.65 21.13 -22.41
C ARG A 372 28.21 22.32 -23.25
N VAL A 373 29.18 23.01 -23.86
CA VAL A 373 28.94 23.87 -25.03
C VAL A 373 28.17 23.02 -26.04
N SER A 374 26.99 23.47 -26.41
CA SER A 374 26.20 22.89 -27.48
C SER A 374 27.00 23.00 -28.78
N GLN A 375 27.58 21.89 -29.23
CA GLN A 375 27.88 21.78 -30.65
C GLN A 375 26.54 21.84 -31.41
N PRO A 376 26.46 22.60 -32.52
CA PRO A 376 25.25 22.60 -33.34
C PRO A 376 24.91 21.16 -33.74
N PRO A 377 23.62 20.79 -33.78
CA PRO A 377 23.22 19.43 -34.03
C PRO A 377 23.70 19.01 -35.41
N THR A 378 24.69 18.11 -35.47
CA THR A 378 24.99 17.36 -36.68
C THR A 378 23.75 16.53 -37.00
N THR A 379 23.08 16.94 -38.07
CA THR A 379 21.96 16.27 -38.70
C THR A 379 22.35 14.84 -39.06
N THR A 380 21.95 13.88 -38.22
CA THR A 380 21.67 12.46 -38.54
C THR A 380 21.34 11.68 -37.26
N SER A 381 20.43 12.21 -36.43
CA SER A 381 19.68 11.34 -35.53
C SER A 381 18.42 10.93 -36.25
N ARG A 382 18.40 9.71 -36.80
CA ARG A 382 17.16 9.05 -37.18
C ARG A 382 16.27 9.05 -35.93
N SER A 383 15.32 9.97 -35.92
CA SER A 383 14.19 10.07 -35.04
C SER A 383 13.77 8.69 -34.52
N THR A 384 14.06 8.42 -33.25
CA THR A 384 13.55 7.26 -32.48
C THR A 384 12.05 7.35 -32.20
N TYR A 385 11.34 8.31 -32.82
CA TYR A 385 9.91 8.55 -32.59
C TYR A 385 8.96 7.38 -32.92
N PRO A 386 9.19 6.47 -33.90
CA PRO A 386 8.17 5.48 -34.23
C PRO A 386 7.92 4.45 -33.10
N ARG A 387 8.95 4.14 -32.31
CA ARG A 387 8.81 3.21 -31.16
C ARG A 387 8.09 3.85 -29.98
N ASP A 388 8.26 5.15 -29.79
CA ASP A 388 7.61 5.89 -28.70
C ASP A 388 6.11 6.06 -29.00
N VAL A 389 5.71 6.32 -30.26
CA VAL A 389 4.30 6.47 -30.65
C VAL A 389 3.55 5.13 -30.61
N ALA A 390 4.11 4.05 -31.15
CA ALA A 390 3.49 2.71 -31.07
C ALA A 390 3.37 2.24 -29.61
N GLY A 391 4.37 2.56 -28.79
CA GLY A 391 4.34 2.30 -27.35
C GLY A 391 3.26 3.11 -26.62
N LEU A 392 3.13 4.41 -26.92
CA LEU A 392 2.08 5.28 -26.40
C LEU A 392 0.68 4.81 -26.83
N ALA A 393 0.53 4.37 -28.08
CA ALA A 393 -0.72 3.82 -28.59
C ALA A 393 -1.06 2.48 -27.91
N ALA A 394 -0.08 1.59 -27.70
CA ALA A 394 -0.28 0.35 -26.95
C ALA A 394 -0.63 0.62 -25.47
N PHE A 395 0.04 1.59 -24.84
CA PHE A 395 -0.28 2.04 -23.48
C PHE A 395 -1.70 2.63 -23.42
N GLY A 396 -2.07 3.48 -24.37
CA GLY A 396 -3.40 4.06 -24.50
C GLY A 396 -4.48 3.00 -24.77
N LEU A 397 -4.18 1.98 -25.57
CA LEU A 397 -5.07 0.85 -25.84
C LEU A 397 -5.26 -0.02 -24.59
N VAL A 398 -4.19 -0.34 -23.86
CA VAL A 398 -4.28 -1.07 -22.59
C VAL A 398 -5.11 -0.29 -21.59
N LEU A 399 -4.83 1.01 -21.43
CA LEU A 399 -5.64 1.88 -20.58
C LEU A 399 -7.10 1.89 -21.01
N TYR A 400 -7.36 2.03 -22.31
CA TYR A 400 -8.72 2.00 -22.86
C TYR A 400 -9.41 0.67 -22.56
N VAL A 401 -8.76 -0.46 -22.81
CA VAL A 401 -9.28 -1.81 -22.52
C VAL A 401 -9.56 -1.96 -21.03
N LEU A 402 -8.64 -1.59 -20.15
CA LEU A 402 -8.84 -1.68 -18.71
C LEU A 402 -9.94 -0.73 -18.20
N VAL A 403 -10.13 0.44 -18.84
CA VAL A 403 -11.19 1.42 -18.51
C VAL A 403 -12.54 1.03 -19.13
N THR A 404 -12.57 0.26 -20.21
CA THR A 404 -13.81 -0.15 -20.90
C THR A 404 -14.31 -1.53 -20.50
N ILE A 405 -13.40 -2.48 -20.27
CA ILE A 405 -13.67 -3.76 -19.63
C ILE A 405 -13.68 -3.50 -18.12
N GLN A 406 -14.71 -2.80 -17.67
CA GLN A 406 -15.00 -2.65 -16.26
C GLN A 406 -15.96 -3.76 -15.84
N PRO A 407 -15.78 -4.37 -14.66
CA PRO A 407 -16.75 -5.33 -14.15
C PRO A 407 -18.12 -4.65 -14.10
N SER A 408 -19.11 -5.26 -14.73
CA SER A 408 -20.51 -4.97 -14.41
C SER A 408 -20.76 -5.35 -12.96
N VAL A 409 -21.69 -4.67 -12.28
CA VAL A 409 -22.10 -4.92 -10.89
C VAL A 409 -22.40 -6.40 -10.60
N ARG A 410 -22.67 -7.19 -11.65
CA ARG A 410 -22.97 -8.64 -11.67
C ARG A 410 -21.87 -9.52 -11.06
N SER A 411 -21.73 -9.50 -9.75
CA SER A 411 -21.22 -10.65 -9.00
C SER A 411 -22.41 -11.34 -8.37
N ALA A 412 -22.71 -12.57 -8.78
CA ALA A 412 -23.59 -13.42 -7.99
C ALA A 412 -23.01 -13.46 -6.56
N PRO A 413 -23.79 -13.12 -5.52
CA PRO A 413 -23.30 -13.15 -4.15
C PRO A 413 -22.84 -14.58 -3.84
N GLU A 414 -21.52 -14.79 -3.72
CA GLU A 414 -21.00 -16.05 -3.20
C GLU A 414 -21.21 -16.07 -1.69
N HIS A 415 -22.17 -16.89 -1.25
CA HIS A 415 -22.32 -17.21 0.16
C HIS A 415 -21.11 -18.03 0.63
N GLY A 416 -20.27 -17.44 1.49
CA GLY A 416 -19.27 -18.18 2.26
C GLY A 416 -19.93 -19.12 3.28
N ALA A 417 -19.17 -19.59 4.29
CA ALA A 417 -19.77 -20.28 5.43
C ALA A 417 -20.63 -19.28 6.23
N ILE A 418 -21.93 -19.22 5.92
CA ILE A 418 -22.90 -18.38 6.60
C ILE A 418 -22.98 -18.84 8.05
N ALA A 419 -22.63 -17.96 8.98
CA ALA A 419 -22.79 -18.23 10.41
C ALA A 419 -24.25 -18.05 10.82
N GLU A 420 -24.90 -16.99 10.33
CA GLU A 420 -26.28 -16.64 10.68
C GLU A 420 -26.91 -15.72 9.63
N ILE A 421 -28.17 -15.95 9.25
CA ILE A 421 -28.95 -15.06 8.37
C ILE A 421 -29.83 -14.18 9.27
N LEU A 422 -29.69 -12.86 9.16
CA LEU A 422 -30.46 -11.87 9.92
C LEU A 422 -31.69 -11.38 9.15
N PHE A 423 -31.60 -11.34 7.83
CA PHE A 423 -32.68 -10.90 6.94
C PHE A 423 -32.69 -11.69 5.65
N SER A 424 -33.88 -12.04 5.18
CA SER A 424 -34.12 -12.59 3.87
C SER A 424 -35.47 -12.09 3.36
N GLY A 425 -35.47 -11.47 2.19
CA GLY A 425 -36.68 -10.94 1.55
C GLY A 425 -36.38 -9.67 0.77
N PRO A 426 -37.19 -9.30 -0.22
CA PRO A 426 -36.95 -8.08 -0.97
C PRO A 426 -37.42 -6.85 -0.18
N ALA A 427 -36.50 -6.11 0.43
CA ALA A 427 -36.76 -4.74 0.90
C ALA A 427 -36.36 -3.75 -0.21
N THR A 428 -37.36 -3.16 -0.87
CA THR A 428 -37.15 -2.31 -2.05
C THR A 428 -37.25 -0.83 -1.70
N PHE A 429 -36.18 -0.10 -1.99
CA PHE A 429 -36.07 1.34 -1.80
C PHE A 429 -36.56 2.08 -3.05
N ALA A 430 -37.01 3.33 -2.87
CA ALA A 430 -37.57 4.13 -3.97
C ALA A 430 -36.60 4.40 -5.13
N THR A 431 -35.29 4.18 -4.93
CA THR A 431 -34.24 4.27 -5.97
C THR A 431 -34.24 3.08 -6.93
N GLY A 432 -34.89 1.98 -6.56
CA GLY A 432 -34.83 0.71 -7.26
C GLY A 432 -33.80 -0.26 -6.66
N ASP A 433 -33.03 0.16 -5.65
CA ASP A 433 -32.20 -0.74 -4.85
C ASP A 433 -33.08 -1.67 -4.02
N GLN A 434 -32.79 -2.97 -4.07
CA GLN A 434 -33.50 -4.00 -3.33
C GLN A 434 -32.50 -4.77 -2.47
N LEU A 435 -32.60 -4.61 -1.15
CA LEU A 435 -31.87 -5.45 -0.21
C LEU A 435 -32.54 -6.82 -0.20
N ALA A 436 -31.79 -7.86 -0.58
CA ALA A 436 -32.28 -9.22 -0.68
C ALA A 436 -31.98 -10.04 0.58
N GLU A 437 -30.77 -9.89 1.13
CA GLU A 437 -30.32 -10.64 2.31
C GLU A 437 -29.35 -9.83 3.16
N VAL A 438 -29.38 -10.09 4.47
CA VAL A 438 -28.34 -9.66 5.41
C VAL A 438 -27.92 -10.85 6.26
N TYR A 439 -26.62 -11.14 6.30
CA TYR A 439 -26.10 -12.29 7.04
C TYR A 439 -24.73 -12.01 7.64
N ILE A 440 -24.35 -12.84 8.61
CA ILE A 440 -23.05 -12.81 9.28
C ILE A 440 -22.18 -13.94 8.71
N ASP A 441 -20.95 -13.62 8.32
CA ASP A 441 -19.95 -14.61 7.89
C ASP A 441 -18.63 -14.53 8.67
N GLY A 442 -17.95 -15.68 8.76
CA GLY A 442 -16.64 -15.80 9.40
C GLY A 442 -16.66 -15.93 10.94
N GLY A 443 -15.76 -16.77 11.45
CA GLY A 443 -15.38 -16.83 12.87
C GLY A 443 -16.41 -17.42 13.85
N THR A 444 -15.96 -17.85 15.03
CA THR A 444 -16.81 -18.02 16.21
C THR A 444 -17.02 -16.66 16.89
N ARG A 445 -17.85 -16.54 17.95
CA ARG A 445 -17.99 -15.30 18.76
C ARG A 445 -16.66 -14.70 19.26
N ALA A 446 -15.56 -15.45 19.22
CA ALA A 446 -14.21 -15.06 19.62
C ALA A 446 -13.27 -14.70 18.46
N SER A 447 -13.75 -14.64 17.22
CA SER A 447 -12.99 -14.30 16.00
C SER A 447 -13.68 -13.15 15.25
N PRO A 448 -12.96 -12.38 14.41
CA PRO A 448 -13.55 -11.27 13.66
C PRO A 448 -14.70 -11.77 12.76
N GLN A 449 -15.88 -11.20 12.98
CA GLN A 449 -17.09 -11.48 12.20
C GLN A 449 -17.31 -10.36 11.18
N ARG A 450 -18.09 -10.62 10.14
CA ARG A 450 -18.47 -9.57 9.18
C ARG A 450 -19.96 -9.63 8.89
N LEU A 451 -20.58 -8.47 8.79
CA LEU A 451 -21.96 -8.29 8.38
C LEU A 451 -22.01 -8.03 6.87
N ARG A 452 -22.77 -8.84 6.14
CA ARG A 452 -22.88 -8.79 4.69
C ARG A 452 -24.28 -8.39 4.26
N PHE A 453 -24.35 -7.52 3.27
CA PHE A 453 -25.58 -6.99 2.69
C PHE A 453 -25.61 -7.37 1.21
N VAL A 454 -26.62 -8.14 0.81
CA VAL A 454 -26.83 -8.56 -0.57
C VAL A 454 -27.90 -7.68 -1.18
N TRP A 455 -27.56 -7.04 -2.29
CA TRP A 455 -28.40 -6.10 -2.99
C TRP A 455 -28.68 -6.58 -4.41
N THR A 456 -29.82 -6.18 -4.93
CA THR A 456 -30.21 -6.34 -6.33
C THR A 456 -30.81 -5.02 -6.82
N SER A 457 -30.66 -4.71 -8.10
CA SER A 457 -31.24 -3.51 -8.68
C SER A 457 -32.46 -3.86 -9.53
N THR A 458 -33.58 -3.19 -9.25
CA THR A 458 -34.82 -3.33 -10.01
C THR A 458 -34.94 -2.28 -11.13
N ALA A 459 -34.12 -1.23 -11.11
CA ALA A 459 -34.15 -0.13 -12.07
C ALA A 459 -32.75 0.36 -12.45
N THR A 460 -32.56 0.86 -13.66
CA THR A 460 -31.26 1.48 -14.01
C THR A 460 -31.12 2.84 -13.35
N HIS A 461 -30.15 3.00 -12.45
CA HIS A 461 -29.96 4.22 -11.67
C HIS A 461 -28.50 4.35 -11.20
N ARG A 462 -28.12 5.52 -10.67
CA ARG A 462 -26.76 5.74 -10.15
C ARG A 462 -26.56 5.10 -8.78
N LEU A 463 -25.44 4.42 -8.58
CA LEU A 463 -25.04 3.89 -7.27
C LEU A 463 -24.27 4.96 -6.49
N ASP A 464 -24.98 5.97 -6.00
CA ASP A 464 -24.44 7.07 -5.21
C ASP A 464 -25.14 7.27 -3.86
N HIS A 465 -25.64 6.16 -3.28
CA HIS A 465 -26.31 6.14 -1.98
C HIS A 465 -25.35 5.79 -0.84
N SER A 466 -25.55 6.42 0.31
CA SER A 466 -24.98 5.96 1.58
C SER A 466 -25.99 5.10 2.32
N VAL A 467 -25.48 4.05 2.97
CA VAL A 467 -26.21 3.11 3.79
C VAL A 467 -25.80 3.36 5.23
N ALA A 468 -26.72 3.85 6.05
CA ALA A 468 -26.51 3.87 7.50
C ALA A 468 -26.93 2.55 8.10
N VAL A 469 -26.05 1.97 8.92
CA VAL A 469 -26.34 0.76 9.69
C VAL A 469 -26.30 1.09 11.16
N HIS A 470 -27.45 1.05 11.82
CA HIS A 470 -27.58 1.26 13.25
C HIS A 470 -27.74 -0.09 13.95
N LEU A 471 -26.93 -0.32 14.97
CA LEU A 471 -27.02 -1.46 15.85
C LEU A 471 -27.84 -1.04 17.08
N LEU A 472 -28.97 -1.69 17.32
CA LEU A 472 -29.94 -1.31 18.35
C LEU A 472 -30.07 -2.41 19.41
N ASP A 473 -30.21 -2.02 20.68
CA ASP A 473 -30.56 -2.95 21.77
C ASP A 473 -32.04 -3.35 21.74
N SER A 474 -32.47 -4.22 22.65
CA SER A 474 -33.86 -4.70 22.75
C SER A 474 -34.88 -3.61 23.11
N ARG A 475 -34.42 -2.42 23.51
CA ARG A 475 -35.25 -1.25 23.79
C ARG A 475 -35.25 -0.26 22.62
N GLY A 476 -34.61 -0.59 21.50
CA GLY A 476 -34.46 0.28 20.34
C GLY A 476 -33.43 1.40 20.52
N VAL A 477 -32.58 1.32 21.56
CA VAL A 477 -31.53 2.31 21.80
C VAL A 477 -30.32 1.97 20.95
N MET A 478 -29.76 2.96 20.27
CA MET A 478 -28.56 2.79 19.45
C MET A 478 -27.35 2.49 20.31
N VAL A 479 -26.74 1.32 20.10
CA VAL A 479 -25.51 0.87 20.77
C VAL A 479 -24.30 0.91 19.85
N GLY A 480 -24.51 1.09 18.54
CA GLY A 480 -23.45 1.30 17.56
C GLY A 480 -24.00 1.81 16.22
N GLN A 481 -23.12 2.40 15.42
CA GLN A 481 -23.41 2.91 14.07
C GLN A 481 -22.24 2.60 13.13
N ARG A 482 -22.54 2.14 11.92
CA ARG A 482 -21.59 1.81 10.86
C ARG A 482 -22.18 2.19 9.50
N ASP A 483 -21.80 3.36 9.01
CA ASP A 483 -22.29 3.82 7.72
C ASP A 483 -21.29 3.45 6.64
N PHE A 484 -21.79 3.09 5.46
CA PHE A 484 -20.95 2.83 4.29
C PHE A 484 -21.58 3.42 3.05
N VAL A 485 -20.78 3.74 2.04
CA VAL A 485 -21.30 4.07 0.70
C VAL A 485 -21.49 2.76 -0.06
N MET A 486 -22.57 2.64 -0.85
CA MET A 486 -22.75 1.48 -1.73
C MET A 486 -21.60 1.39 -2.74
N GLU A 487 -20.57 0.64 -2.37
CA GLU A 487 -19.32 0.56 -3.11
C GLU A 487 -19.32 -0.71 -3.95
N THR A 488 -19.71 -0.58 -5.23
CA THR A 488 -19.76 -1.68 -6.21
C THR A 488 -18.69 -1.57 -7.29
N GLY A 489 -17.84 -0.54 -7.22
CA GLY A 489 -16.93 -0.15 -8.32
C GLY A 489 -17.63 0.50 -9.52
N ALA A 490 -18.94 0.30 -9.71
CA ALA A 490 -19.73 0.88 -10.78
C ALA A 490 -20.41 2.19 -10.36
N ARG A 491 -20.67 3.08 -11.34
CA ARG A 491 -21.44 4.33 -11.13
C ARG A 491 -22.93 4.15 -11.33
N THR A 492 -23.34 3.05 -11.92
CA THR A 492 -24.71 2.80 -12.36
C THR A 492 -24.99 1.33 -12.15
N ALA A 493 -26.10 1.02 -11.47
CA ALA A 493 -26.68 -0.30 -11.47
C ALA A 493 -27.65 -0.40 -12.64
N HIS A 494 -27.66 -1.52 -13.33
CA HIS A 494 -28.69 -1.87 -14.30
C HIS A 494 -29.72 -2.80 -13.67
N THR A 495 -30.91 -2.86 -14.26
CA THR A 495 -31.94 -3.82 -13.83
C THR A 495 -31.39 -5.24 -13.87
N GLY A 496 -31.54 -5.97 -12.76
CA GLY A 496 -31.06 -7.34 -12.57
C GLY A 496 -29.62 -7.46 -12.08
N ASP A 497 -28.89 -6.35 -11.94
CA ASP A 497 -27.56 -6.39 -11.33
C ASP A 497 -27.67 -6.70 -9.83
N ALA A 498 -26.73 -7.46 -9.30
CA ALA A 498 -26.67 -7.86 -7.89
C ALA A 498 -25.27 -7.64 -7.32
N TRP A 499 -25.16 -7.14 -6.10
CA TRP A 499 -23.88 -6.86 -5.45
C TRP A 499 -23.92 -7.14 -3.96
N MET A 500 -22.75 -7.08 -3.33
CA MET A 500 -22.61 -7.32 -1.91
C MET A 500 -21.69 -6.29 -1.25
N ASN A 501 -22.13 -5.72 -0.14
CA ASN A 501 -21.31 -4.88 0.73
C ASN A 501 -20.99 -5.62 2.03
N THR A 502 -19.82 -5.35 2.61
CA THR A 502 -19.34 -6.03 3.82
C THR A 502 -18.87 -5.01 4.85
N LEU A 503 -19.34 -5.17 6.09
CA LEU A 503 -18.90 -4.40 7.25
C LEU A 503 -18.16 -5.32 8.23
N PRO A 504 -16.92 -5.00 8.62
CA PRO A 504 -16.24 -5.73 9.69
C PRO A 504 -16.92 -5.43 11.05
N LEU A 505 -16.98 -6.45 11.90
CA LEU A 505 -17.49 -6.37 13.28
C LEU A 505 -16.37 -6.64 14.28
N GLU A 506 -16.34 -5.87 15.36
CA GLU A 506 -15.43 -6.12 16.48
C GLU A 506 -15.89 -7.35 17.30
N PRO A 507 -14.97 -8.10 17.93
CA PRO A 507 -15.32 -9.24 18.77
C PRO A 507 -16.30 -8.85 19.89
N GLY A 508 -17.46 -9.51 19.94
CA GLY A 508 -18.48 -9.25 20.96
C GLY A 508 -19.37 -8.04 20.71
N GLU A 509 -19.21 -7.31 19.60
CA GLU A 509 -20.01 -6.12 19.27
C GLU A 509 -21.51 -6.43 19.14
N LEU A 510 -21.84 -7.62 18.63
CA LEU A 510 -23.22 -8.09 18.52
C LEU A 510 -23.84 -8.58 19.83
N ALA A 511 -23.07 -8.69 20.92
CA ALA A 511 -23.57 -9.29 22.17
C ALA A 511 -24.73 -8.50 22.82
N ARG A 512 -24.88 -7.21 22.47
CA ARG A 512 -25.93 -6.32 22.98
C ARG A 512 -26.92 -5.87 21.90
N VAL A 513 -26.80 -6.40 20.69
CA VAL A 513 -27.59 -5.98 19.53
C VAL A 513 -28.79 -6.92 19.39
N ALA A 514 -29.99 -6.34 19.42
CA ALA A 514 -31.25 -7.05 19.18
C ALA A 514 -31.82 -6.76 17.79
N HIS A 515 -31.53 -5.58 17.21
CA HIS A 515 -31.96 -5.20 15.88
C HIS A 515 -30.83 -4.51 15.11
N VAL A 516 -30.81 -4.74 13.80
CA VAL A 516 -29.98 -4.00 12.85
C VAL A 516 -30.92 -3.13 12.01
N ALA A 517 -30.81 -1.81 12.10
CA ALA A 517 -31.60 -0.90 11.27
C ALA A 517 -30.76 -0.40 10.09
N VAL A 518 -31.31 -0.49 8.89
CA VAL A 518 -30.67 -0.12 7.62
C VAL A 518 -31.43 1.03 6.99
N ALA A 519 -30.76 2.13 6.70
CA ALA A 519 -31.33 3.27 6.01
C ALA A 519 -30.50 3.65 4.80
N LEU A 520 -31.14 3.94 3.67
CA LEU A 520 -30.49 4.53 2.50
C LEU A 520 -30.63 6.04 2.55
N TYR A 521 -29.59 6.76 2.17
CA TYR A 521 -29.59 8.20 1.99
C TYR A 521 -29.06 8.56 0.62
N ASP A 522 -29.50 9.71 0.11
CA ASP A 522 -28.87 10.32 -1.05
C ASP A 522 -27.42 10.76 -0.73
N ARG A 523 -26.65 11.06 -1.78
CA ARG A 523 -25.25 11.50 -1.70
C ARG A 523 -25.01 12.75 -0.82
N HIS A 524 -26.07 13.46 -0.44
CA HIS A 524 -26.00 14.67 0.37
C HIS A 524 -26.34 14.39 1.84
N GLY A 525 -26.84 13.20 2.19
CA GLY A 525 -27.11 12.77 3.56
C GLY A 525 -28.27 13.51 4.23
N LEU A 526 -29.09 14.21 3.45
CA LEU A 526 -30.10 15.15 3.99
C LEU A 526 -31.46 14.50 4.23
N ALA A 527 -31.83 13.47 3.45
CA ALA A 527 -33.10 12.76 3.61
C ALA A 527 -32.94 11.26 3.36
N PRO A 528 -33.55 10.40 4.21
CA PRO A 528 -33.58 8.97 3.96
C PRO A 528 -34.52 8.63 2.79
N ILE A 529 -34.09 7.66 1.98
CA ILE A 529 -34.87 7.10 0.87
C ILE A 529 -35.89 6.12 1.44
N SER A 530 -37.16 6.28 1.08
CA SER A 530 -38.24 5.44 1.60
C SER A 530 -38.10 3.98 1.14
N CYS A 531 -38.40 3.06 2.06
CA CYS A 531 -38.48 1.62 1.82
C CYS A 531 -39.97 1.22 1.76
N ASN A 532 -40.43 0.77 0.59
CA ASN A 532 -41.85 0.47 0.39
C ASN A 532 -42.19 -0.93 0.94
N GLY A 533 -43.19 -1.01 1.82
CA GLY A 533 -43.67 -2.30 2.37
C GLY A 533 -42.76 -2.93 3.42
N CYS A 534 -41.78 -2.18 3.94
CA CYS A 534 -40.78 -2.64 4.90
C CYS A 534 -41.27 -2.42 6.36
N ALA A 535 -40.84 -3.28 7.29
CA ALA A 535 -40.96 -2.95 8.71
C ALA A 535 -39.95 -1.84 9.04
N THR A 536 -40.43 -0.65 9.41
CA THR A 536 -39.56 0.52 9.57
C THR A 536 -39.67 1.16 10.95
N ASP A 537 -38.57 1.70 11.47
CA ASP A 537 -38.61 2.67 12.57
C ASP A 537 -38.40 4.10 12.07
N TRP A 538 -38.79 5.06 12.92
CA TRP A 538 -38.60 6.50 12.73
C TRP A 538 -39.11 7.04 11.38
N ASN A 539 -40.36 7.54 11.35
CA ASN A 539 -40.96 8.18 10.16
C ASN A 539 -40.83 7.37 8.85
N ALA A 540 -41.02 6.05 8.89
CA ALA A 540 -41.02 5.17 7.72
C ALA A 540 -39.71 5.13 6.90
N SER A 541 -38.58 5.42 7.54
CA SER A 541 -37.34 5.75 6.84
C SER A 541 -36.22 4.72 6.95
N ARG A 542 -36.23 3.83 7.97
CA ARG A 542 -35.17 2.84 8.15
C ARG A 542 -35.77 1.45 8.24
N LEU A 543 -35.28 0.51 7.45
CA LEU A 543 -35.65 -0.89 7.51
C LEU A 543 -35.13 -1.51 8.81
N LEU A 544 -36.02 -2.00 9.66
CA LEU A 544 -35.68 -2.74 10.87
C LEU A 544 -35.52 -4.23 10.55
N ILE A 545 -34.32 -4.75 10.79
CA ILE A 545 -34.00 -6.17 10.70
C ILE A 545 -33.87 -6.70 12.12
N SER A 546 -34.69 -7.70 12.47
CA SER A 546 -34.57 -8.40 13.75
C SER A 546 -33.34 -9.29 13.74
N ALA A 547 -32.43 -9.09 14.70
CA ALA A 547 -31.23 -9.91 14.85
C ALA A 547 -31.46 -11.18 15.70
N VAL A 548 -32.72 -11.60 15.87
CA VAL A 548 -33.11 -12.76 16.68
C VAL A 548 -33.49 -13.91 15.75
N PRO A 549 -32.95 -15.12 15.93
CA PRO A 549 -33.14 -16.23 15.00
C PRO A 549 -34.62 -16.60 14.85
N ALA A 550 -35.00 -16.97 13.63
CA ALA A 550 -36.34 -17.47 13.25
C ALA A 550 -36.77 -18.79 13.96
N ASN A 551 -36.05 -19.25 14.99
CA ASN A 551 -36.33 -20.48 15.74
C ASN A 551 -36.80 -20.25 17.19
N ILE A 552 -37.46 -19.13 17.48
CA ILE A 552 -38.27 -19.00 18.72
C ILE A 552 -39.65 -18.46 18.37
N ALA A 553 -40.42 -19.26 17.65
CA ALA A 553 -41.86 -19.14 17.57
C ALA A 553 -42.46 -20.53 17.75
N MET A 554 -42.59 -20.99 19.00
CA MET A 554 -43.71 -21.79 19.51
C MET A 554 -43.41 -22.26 20.94
N THR A 555 -43.84 -21.47 21.93
CA THR A 555 -44.51 -22.02 23.11
C THR A 555 -45.39 -20.93 23.73
N ARG A 556 -46.62 -20.80 23.23
CA ARG A 556 -47.76 -20.42 24.06
C ARG A 556 -48.25 -21.71 24.72
N VAL A 557 -48.52 -21.65 26.03
CA VAL A 557 -49.35 -22.52 26.91
C VAL A 557 -48.68 -22.39 28.31
N THR A 558 -49.28 -21.91 29.40
CA THR A 558 -50.65 -21.52 29.76
C THR A 558 -50.59 -20.73 31.07
N VAL A 559 -51.57 -19.84 31.24
CA VAL A 559 -52.02 -19.28 32.52
C VAL A 559 -52.33 -20.39 33.53
N ARG A 560 -51.94 -20.21 34.81
CA ARG A 560 -52.82 -20.51 35.96
C ARG A 560 -52.33 -19.86 37.28
N GLN A 561 -53.22 -18.98 37.75
CA GLN A 561 -53.49 -18.43 39.09
C GLN A 561 -52.41 -17.69 39.85
#